data_AF-A0A528DT31-F1
#
_entry.id   AF-A0A528DT31-F1
#
_cell.length_a   1.000
_cell.length_b   1.000
_cell.length_c   1.000
_cell.angle_alpha   90.00
_cell.angle_beta   90.00
_cell.angle_gamma   90.00
#
_symmetry.space_group_name_H-M   'P 1'
#
loop_
_entity.id
_entity.type
_entity.pdbx_description
1 polymer ?
#
loop_
_entity_poly.entity_id
_entity_poly.type
_entity_poly.pdbx_seq_one_letter_code
_entity_poly.pdbx_strand_id
1 'polypeptide(L)'
;VFNIPPDASELAEAQDGKPGPSALRQGTNDFGNAYYDGPQPPVGHGVHHYHFRLAALDVPSLSVPGQAGVQSVWKEAQKHALEQAELVGTYAR
;
A
#
# COMPACT_ATOMS: atom_id res chain seq x y z
N VAL A 1 2.34 0.16 -1.39
CA VAL A 1 3.36 1.04 -2.01
C VAL A 1 4.26 1.56 -0.91
N PHE A 2 5.57 1.70 -1.13
CA PHE A 2 6.50 2.22 -0.14
C PHE A 2 7.64 3.02 -0.80
N ASN A 3 8.38 3.79 0.01
CA ASN A 3 9.42 4.73 -0.45
C ASN A 3 8.87 5.74 -1.47
N ILE A 4 7.68 6.27 -1.18
CA ILE A 4 7.07 7.36 -1.93
C ILE A 4 7.93 8.63 -1.69
N PRO A 5 8.31 9.38 -2.75
CA PRO A 5 9.04 10.63 -2.58
C PRO A 5 8.31 11.60 -1.65
N PRO A 6 9.01 12.33 -0.77
CA PRO A 6 8.38 13.23 0.21
C PRO A 6 7.70 14.45 -0.45
N ASP A 7 8.05 14.76 -1.69
CA ASP A 7 7.46 15.82 -2.51
C ASP A 7 6.27 15.34 -3.36
N ALA A 8 5.96 14.04 -3.35
CA ALA A 8 4.76 13.52 -4.01
C ALA A 8 3.50 13.89 -3.21
N SER A 9 2.61 14.64 -3.83
CA SER A 9 1.33 15.04 -3.23
C SER A 9 0.17 14.11 -3.55
N GLU A 10 0.33 13.20 -4.51
CA GLU A 10 -0.71 12.30 -4.97
C GLU A 10 -0.16 10.95 -5.46
N LEU A 11 -1.06 9.97 -5.51
CA LEU A 11 -0.91 8.76 -6.31
C LEU A 11 -2.04 8.76 -7.33
N ALA A 12 -1.70 8.67 -8.61
CA ALA A 12 -2.72 8.63 -9.66
C ALA A 12 -3.57 7.35 -9.52
N GLU A 13 -4.83 7.45 -9.93
CA GLU A 13 -5.70 6.27 -9.98
C GLU A 13 -5.06 5.18 -10.87
N ALA A 14 -5.10 3.93 -10.40
CA ALA A 14 -4.47 2.78 -11.04
C ALA A 14 -2.95 2.93 -11.28
N GLN A 15 -2.26 3.80 -10.56
CA GLN A 15 -0.80 3.88 -10.59
C GLN A 15 -0.21 2.56 -10.06
N ASP A 16 0.45 1.84 -10.95
CA ASP A 16 1.10 0.57 -10.65
C ASP A 16 2.63 0.70 -10.64
N GLY A 17 3.29 -0.41 -10.31
CA GLY A 17 4.75 -0.53 -10.25
C GLY A 17 5.35 -0.89 -11.60
N LYS A 18 4.64 -0.67 -12.71
CA LYS A 18 5.17 -0.98 -14.03
C LYS A 18 6.48 -0.21 -14.25
N PRO A 19 7.46 -0.82 -14.93
CA PRO A 19 8.74 -0.17 -15.19
C PRO A 19 8.54 1.18 -15.89
N GLY A 20 9.13 2.23 -15.32
CA GLY A 20 9.03 3.59 -15.82
C GLY A 20 9.65 4.60 -14.84
N PRO A 21 9.85 5.86 -15.27
CA PRO A 21 10.45 6.90 -14.44
C PRO A 21 9.61 7.25 -13.19
N SER A 22 8.32 6.88 -13.18
CA SER A 22 7.38 7.05 -12.06
C SER A 22 7.08 5.74 -11.30
N ALA A 23 7.89 4.69 -11.51
CA ALA A 23 7.65 3.38 -10.91
C ALA A 23 7.81 3.44 -9.39
N LEU A 24 6.72 3.20 -8.66
CA LEU A 24 6.73 3.13 -7.20
C LEU A 24 7.00 1.72 -6.73
N ARG A 25 7.73 1.58 -5.62
CA ARG A 25 7.99 0.27 -5.03
C ARG A 25 6.73 -0.31 -4.40
N GLN A 26 6.47 -1.58 -4.68
CA GLN A 26 5.31 -2.31 -4.19
C GLN A 26 5.75 -3.56 -3.44
N GLY A 27 5.14 -3.81 -2.28
CA GLY A 27 5.29 -5.08 -1.58
C GLY A 27 4.31 -6.10 -2.16
N THR A 28 4.67 -7.37 -2.05
CA THR A 28 3.79 -8.46 -2.49
C THR A 28 2.58 -8.55 -1.58
N ASN A 29 1.39 -8.58 -2.15
CA ASN A 29 0.12 -8.70 -1.42
C ASN A 29 -0.26 -10.17 -1.19
N ASP A 30 -1.40 -10.41 -0.55
CA ASP A 30 -1.87 -11.76 -0.19
C ASP A 30 -2.34 -12.59 -1.40
N PHE A 31 -2.53 -11.97 -2.57
CA PHE A 31 -2.73 -12.67 -3.85
C PHE A 31 -1.41 -13.11 -4.49
N GLY A 32 -0.26 -12.71 -3.95
CA GLY A 32 1.07 -12.98 -4.52
C GLY A 32 1.52 -11.93 -5.55
N ASN A 33 0.80 -10.82 -5.68
CA ASN A 33 1.02 -9.79 -6.70
C ASN A 33 1.71 -8.54 -6.11
N ALA A 34 2.48 -7.83 -6.93
CA ALA A 34 3.09 -6.54 -6.60
C ALA A 34 2.31 -5.36 -7.24
N TYR A 35 0.98 -5.44 -7.19
CA TYR A 35 0.03 -4.41 -7.64
C TYR A 35 -1.25 -4.46 -6.78
N TYR A 36 -2.17 -3.52 -6.98
CA TYR A 36 -3.46 -3.50 -6.28
C TYR A 36 -4.51 -4.34 -7.03
N ASP A 37 -5.04 -5.39 -6.39
CA ASP A 37 -6.03 -6.30 -6.98
C ASP A 37 -7.50 -5.85 -6.80
N GLY A 38 -7.77 -4.95 -5.85
CA GLY A 38 -9.13 -4.47 -5.60
C GLY A 38 -10.02 -5.40 -4.75
N PRO A 39 -11.27 -4.97 -4.48
CA PRO A 39 -12.19 -5.66 -3.59
C PRO A 39 -12.88 -6.86 -4.27
N GLN A 40 -12.80 -8.05 -3.66
CA GLN A 40 -13.51 -9.25 -4.11
C GLN A 40 -14.12 -10.03 -2.91
N PRO A 41 -15.08 -9.45 -2.18
CA PRO A 41 -15.67 -10.12 -1.02
C PRO A 41 -16.50 -11.35 -1.45
N PRO A 42 -16.69 -12.35 -0.58
CA PRO A 42 -17.61 -13.46 -0.87
C PRO A 42 -19.06 -12.96 -0.97
N VAL A 43 -19.83 -13.55 -1.90
CA VAL A 43 -21.25 -13.20 -2.10
C VAL A 43 -22.04 -13.50 -0.82
N GLY A 44 -22.82 -12.53 -0.35
CA GLY A 44 -23.68 -12.70 0.82
C GLY A 44 -22.98 -12.68 2.18
N HIS A 45 -21.66 -12.43 2.25
CA HIS A 45 -20.92 -12.31 3.51
C HIS A 45 -21.14 -10.95 4.21
N GLY A 46 -21.86 -10.04 3.56
CA GLY A 46 -22.10 -8.68 4.03
C GLY A 46 -20.98 -7.71 3.63
N VAL A 47 -20.98 -6.53 4.26
CA VAL A 47 -20.08 -5.43 3.94
C VAL A 47 -18.66 -5.72 4.44
N HIS A 48 -17.69 -5.60 3.54
CA HIS A 48 -16.27 -5.60 3.87
C HIS A 48 -15.74 -4.16 3.95
N HIS A 49 -14.79 -3.93 4.85
CA HIS A 49 -14.11 -2.65 5.04
C HIS A 49 -12.70 -2.72 4.45
N TYR A 50 -12.39 -1.81 3.54
CA TYR A 50 -11.10 -1.72 2.85
C TYR A 50 -10.34 -0.52 3.40
N HIS A 51 -9.33 -0.79 4.21
CA HIS A 51 -8.53 0.22 4.89
C HIS A 51 -7.34 0.66 4.03
N PHE A 52 -7.39 1.89 3.54
CA PHE A 52 -6.28 2.55 2.86
C PHE A 52 -5.52 3.39 3.89
N ARG A 53 -4.29 3.00 4.19
CA ARG A 53 -3.44 3.66 5.20
C ARG A 53 -2.28 4.36 4.53
N LEU A 54 -2.02 5.59 4.97
CA LEU A 54 -0.87 6.39 4.59
C LEU A 54 -0.07 6.72 5.86
N ALA A 55 1.23 6.45 5.86
CA ALA A 55 2.11 6.77 6.97
C ALA A 55 3.20 7.74 6.51
N ALA A 56 3.38 8.84 7.25
CA ALA A 56 4.53 9.74 7.12
C ALA A 56 5.68 9.17 7.95
N LEU A 57 6.89 9.10 7.39
CA LEU A 57 8.03 8.43 7.99
C LEU A 57 9.18 9.40 8.27
N ASP A 58 9.98 9.12 9.30
CA ASP A 58 11.18 9.90 9.66
C ASP A 58 12.44 9.51 8.88
N VAL A 59 12.34 8.51 8.00
CA VAL A 59 13.41 8.04 7.13
C VAL A 59 13.07 8.24 5.65
N PRO A 60 14.05 8.55 4.79
CA PRO A 60 13.81 8.77 3.36
C PRO A 60 13.46 7.48 2.60
N SER A 61 13.82 6.32 3.16
CA SER A 61 13.49 5.02 2.56
C SER A 61 13.54 3.89 3.60
N LEU A 62 12.69 2.90 3.41
CA LEU A 62 12.71 1.62 4.12
C LEU A 62 13.65 0.65 3.41
N SER A 63 14.53 0.03 4.18
CA SER A 63 15.43 -1.03 3.70
C SER A 63 14.79 -2.40 3.86
N VAL A 64 13.91 -2.75 2.92
CA VAL A 64 13.22 -4.05 2.87
C VAL A 64 13.71 -4.88 1.66
N PRO A 65 13.69 -6.23 1.75
CA PRO A 65 13.99 -7.08 0.60
C PRO A 65 13.12 -6.75 -0.62
N GLY A 66 13.66 -6.94 -1.84
CA GLY A 66 12.97 -6.56 -3.08
C GLY A 66 11.62 -7.25 -3.31
N GLN A 67 11.41 -8.45 -2.73
CA GLN A 67 10.15 -9.20 -2.76
C GLN A 67 9.47 -9.25 -1.39
N ALA A 68 9.69 -8.25 -0.53
CA ALA A 68 9.06 -8.21 0.79
C ALA A 68 7.53 -8.18 0.68
N GLY A 69 6.86 -9.02 1.46
CA GLY A 69 5.42 -8.99 1.61
C GLY A 69 4.95 -7.70 2.29
N VAL A 70 3.74 -7.25 1.96
CA VAL A 70 3.15 -6.00 2.45
C VAL A 70 3.15 -5.88 3.98
N GLN A 71 2.97 -6.99 4.70
CA GLN A 71 3.01 -7.03 6.16
C GLN A 71 4.40 -6.68 6.72
N SER A 72 5.46 -7.20 6.11
CA SER A 72 6.84 -6.89 6.51
C SER A 72 7.20 -5.44 6.24
N VAL A 73 6.75 -4.90 5.10
CA VAL A 73 6.92 -3.49 4.75
C VAL A 73 6.21 -2.60 5.77
N TRP A 74 4.96 -2.92 6.09
CA TRP A 74 4.18 -2.15 7.07
C TRP A 74 4.81 -2.20 8.47
N LYS A 75 5.23 -3.39 8.92
CA LYS A 75 5.92 -3.56 10.21
C LYS A 75 7.21 -2.74 10.29
N GLU A 76 7.97 -2.65 9.20
CA GLU A 76 9.16 -1.80 9.15
C GLU A 76 8.79 -0.31 9.18
N ALA A 77 7.79 0.10 8.40
CA ALA A 77 7.30 1.47 8.37
C ALA A 77 6.84 1.96 9.75
N GLN A 78 6.14 1.12 10.51
CA GLN A 78 5.63 1.47 11.83
C GLN A 78 6.72 1.84 12.86
N LYS A 79 7.96 1.39 12.67
CA LYS A 79 9.09 1.78 13.53
C LYS A 79 9.52 3.24 13.32
N HIS A 80 9.15 3.81 12.19
CA HIS A 80 9.56 5.11 11.67
C HIS A 80 8.38 6.07 11.51
N ALA A 81 7.17 5.66 11.89
CA ALA A 81 5.95 6.41 11.64
C ALA A 81 5.88 7.66 12.52
N LEU A 82 5.82 8.82 11.89
CA LEU A 82 5.56 10.12 12.51
C LEU A 82 4.05 10.33 12.68
N GLU A 83 3.28 10.01 11.64
CA GLU A 83 1.83 10.18 11.60
C GLU A 83 1.20 9.17 10.64
N GLN A 84 -0.09 8.89 10.82
CA GLN A 84 -0.87 8.03 9.94
C GLN A 84 -2.22 8.67 9.61
N ALA A 85 -2.62 8.60 8.34
CA ALA A 85 -3.97 8.85 7.88
C ALA A 85 -4.62 7.53 7.41
N GLU A 86 -5.95 7.44 7.54
CA GLU A 86 -6.72 6.29 7.08
C GLU A 86 -7.99 6.74 6.34
N LEU A 87 -8.24 6.09 5.21
CA LEU A 87 -9.50 6.14 4.49
C LEU A 87 -10.09 4.73 4.45
N VAL A 88 -11.37 4.60 4.77
CA VAL A 88 -12.06 3.29 4.76
C VAL A 88 -13.12 3.30 3.67
N GLY A 89 -12.91 2.48 2.64
CA GLY A 89 -13.92 2.18 1.63
C GLY A 89 -14.74 0.94 2.03
N THR A 90 -15.97 0.84 1.53
CA THR A 90 -16.82 -0.33 1.79
C THR A 90 -17.32 -0.94 0.49
N TYR A 91 -17.39 -2.28 0.43
CA TYR A 91 -17.97 -2.99 -0.69
C TYR A 91 -18.59 -4.32 -0.25
N ALA A 92 -19.64 -4.76 -0.94
CA ALA A 92 -20.33 -6.03 -0.74
C ALA A 92 -20.73 -6.62 -2.10
N ARG A 93 -20.87 -7.94 -2.17
CA ARG A 93 -21.33 -8.69 -3.35
C ARG A 93 -22.60 -9.46 -3.07
#